data_AF-A0A4U2ZY18-F1
#
_entry.id   AF-A0A4U2ZY18-F1
#
_cell.length_a   1.000
_cell.length_b   1.000
_cell.length_c   1.000
_cell.angle_alpha   90.00
_cell.angle_beta   90.00
_cell.angle_gamma   90.00
#
_symmetry.space_group_name_H-M   'P 1'
#
loop_
_entity.id
_entity.type
_entity.pdbx_description
1 polymer ?
#
loop_
_entity_poly.entity_id
_entity_poly.type
_entity_poly.pdbx_seq_one_letter_code
_entity_poly.pdbx_strand_id
1 'polypeptide(L)'
;MKFFKRFYNDDFYGLIESSPELSKALEILSEEEMFELGYSVLEDAILVLGHISQDLDSGINQSFRRELCFWIQVISKEIHNIPEKLHLRDITFLREEIYNAISVLYSVKQRKFEGIKISTNRIELCLKSVCNTI
;
A
#
# COMPACT_ATOMS: atom_id res chain seq x y z
N MET A 1 -8.31 27.74 31.13
CA MET A 1 -7.88 26.61 30.27
C MET A 1 -8.63 26.70 28.95
N LYS A 2 -7.94 27.00 27.85
CA LYS A 2 -8.55 26.93 26.52
C LYS A 2 -8.55 25.45 26.11
N PHE A 3 -9.74 24.89 25.96
CA PHE A 3 -9.92 23.56 25.37
C PHE A 3 -9.31 23.60 23.97
N PHE A 4 -8.25 22.83 23.76
CA PHE A 4 -7.77 22.54 22.41
C PHE A 4 -8.88 21.77 21.71
N LYS A 5 -9.62 22.48 20.85
CA LYS A 5 -10.48 21.86 19.86
C LYS A 5 -9.55 20.95 19.05
N ARG A 6 -9.66 19.63 19.24
CA ARG A 6 -9.03 18.61 18.37
C ARG A 6 -9.37 19.03 16.95
N PHE A 7 -8.37 19.46 16.19
CA PHE A 7 -8.56 19.69 14.77
C PHE A 7 -8.99 18.35 14.18
N TYR A 8 -10.14 18.43 13.52
CA TYR A 8 -10.90 17.34 12.96
C TYR A 8 -10.05 16.48 12.01
N ASN A 9 -10.45 15.22 11.87
CA ASN A 9 -10.06 14.32 10.80
C ASN A 9 -10.03 15.07 9.45
N ASP A 10 -8.83 15.32 8.94
CA ASP A 10 -8.64 15.41 7.50
C ASP A 10 -8.99 14.00 6.98
N ASP A 11 -9.98 13.91 6.10
CA ASP A 11 -10.60 12.65 5.64
C ASP A 11 -9.67 11.91 4.67
N PHE A 12 -8.46 11.58 5.11
CA PHE A 12 -7.42 11.02 4.27
C PHE A 12 -7.78 9.62 3.74
N TYR A 13 -8.78 8.96 4.32
CA TYR A 13 -9.33 7.71 3.80
C TYR A 13 -10.05 7.89 2.46
N GLY A 14 -10.64 9.07 2.22
CA GLY A 14 -11.24 9.42 0.92
C GLY A 14 -10.23 9.54 -0.23
N LEU A 15 -8.95 9.35 0.06
CA LEU A 15 -7.85 9.43 -0.91
C LEU A 15 -7.30 8.05 -1.30
N ILE A 16 -7.89 6.98 -0.79
CA ILE A 16 -7.61 5.61 -1.26
C ILE A 16 -8.51 5.35 -2.47
N GLU A 17 -7.90 5.13 -3.63
CA GLU A 17 -8.64 4.82 -4.86
C GLU A 17 -8.86 3.31 -5.00
N SER A 18 -10.12 2.92 -5.23
CA SER A 18 -10.47 1.55 -5.62
C SER A 18 -10.25 1.34 -7.12
N SER A 19 -9.64 0.23 -7.53
CA SER A 19 -9.57 -0.17 -8.94
C SER A 19 -10.40 -1.43 -9.21
N PRO A 20 -11.54 -1.31 -9.94
CA PRO A 20 -12.31 -2.48 -10.38
C PRO A 20 -11.50 -3.42 -11.29
N GLU A 21 -10.55 -2.88 -12.05
CA GLU A 21 -9.66 -3.64 -12.94
C GLU A 21 -8.70 -4.51 -12.14
N LEU A 22 -8.15 -3.99 -11.04
CA LEU A 22 -7.33 -4.77 -10.11
C LEU A 22 -8.13 -5.94 -9.52
N SER A 23 -9.37 -5.70 -9.10
CA SER A 23 -10.23 -6.77 -8.56
C SER A 23 -10.37 -7.92 -9.55
N LYS A 24 -10.64 -7.61 -10.83
CA LYS A 24 -10.75 -8.61 -11.91
C LYS A 24 -9.43 -9.33 -12.16
N ALA A 25 -8.31 -8.61 -12.15
CA ALA A 25 -6.99 -9.20 -12.33
C ALA A 25 -6.63 -10.18 -11.20
N LEU A 26 -7.08 -9.91 -9.97
CA LEU A 26 -6.84 -10.80 -8.82
C LEU A 26 -7.74 -12.05 -8.81
N GLU A 27 -8.93 -11.97 -9.41
CA GLU A 27 -9.86 -13.10 -9.51
C GLU A 27 -9.33 -14.22 -10.41
N ILE A 28 -8.53 -13.87 -11.42
CA ILE A 28 -7.99 -14.84 -12.39
C ILE A 28 -6.68 -15.51 -11.94
N LEU A 29 -6.07 -15.05 -10.84
CA LEU A 29 -4.82 -15.61 -10.35
C LEU A 29 -5.02 -17.00 -9.75
N SER A 30 -4.12 -17.92 -10.11
CA SER A 30 -3.90 -19.15 -9.36
C SER A 30 -3.41 -18.85 -7.94
N GLU A 31 -3.46 -19.85 -7.06
CA GLU A 31 -2.93 -19.72 -5.70
C GLU A 31 -1.45 -19.37 -5.70
N GLU A 32 -0.65 -20.01 -6.56
CA GLU A 32 0.80 -19.77 -6.66
C GLU A 32 1.10 -18.33 -7.10
N GLU A 33 0.42 -17.83 -8.14
CA GLU A 33 0.55 -16.44 -8.58
C GLU A 33 0.09 -15.44 -7.51
N MET A 34 -0.92 -15.79 -6.71
CA MET A 34 -1.38 -14.97 -5.59
C MET A 34 -0.33 -14.91 -4.47
N PHE A 35 0.41 -16.00 -4.20
CA PHE A 35 1.54 -15.98 -3.27
C PHE A 35 2.69 -15.12 -3.81
N GLU A 36 3.06 -15.28 -5.08
CA GLU A 36 4.11 -14.45 -5.72
C GLU A 36 3.77 -12.95 -5.67
N LEU A 37 2.50 -12.62 -5.94
CA LEU A 37 2.02 -11.27 -5.84
C LEU A 37 2.06 -10.76 -4.40
N GLY A 38 1.69 -11.58 -3.42
CA GLY A 38 1.80 -11.22 -2.00
C GLY A 38 3.22 -10.88 -1.57
N TYR A 39 4.23 -11.65 -2.01
CA TYR A 39 5.64 -11.31 -1.78
C TYR A 39 6.04 -9.99 -2.45
N SER A 40 5.61 -9.78 -3.69
CA SER A 40 5.86 -8.54 -4.43
C SER A 40 5.26 -7.32 -3.74
N VAL A 41 4.04 -7.45 -3.20
CA VAL A 41 3.36 -6.42 -2.42
C VAL A 41 4.14 -6.09 -1.15
N LEU A 42 4.58 -7.10 -0.40
CA LEU A 42 5.38 -6.87 0.81
C LEU A 42 6.69 -6.14 0.50
N GLU A 43 7.40 -6.55 -0.55
CA GLU A 43 8.69 -5.95 -0.89
C GLU A 43 8.53 -4.48 -1.29
N ASP A 44 7.57 -4.16 -2.16
CA ASP A 44 7.30 -2.78 -2.54
C ASP A 44 6.78 -1.96 -1.34
N ALA A 45 5.92 -2.52 -0.48
CA ALA A 45 5.42 -1.83 0.70
C ALA A 45 6.53 -1.47 1.70
N ILE A 46 7.46 -2.40 1.98
CA ILE A 46 8.60 -2.16 2.86
C ILE A 46 9.50 -1.06 2.29
N LEU A 47 9.75 -1.06 0.97
CA LEU A 47 10.53 -0.01 0.31
C LEU A 47 9.85 1.35 0.42
N VAL A 48 8.54 1.40 0.19
CA VAL A 48 7.75 2.63 0.32
C VAL A 48 7.78 3.16 1.75
N LEU A 49 7.57 2.29 2.75
CA LEU A 49 7.69 2.66 4.16
C LEU A 49 9.09 3.19 4.49
N GLY A 50 10.14 2.55 3.96
CA GLY A 50 11.53 2.99 4.12
C GLY A 50 11.75 4.41 3.59
N HIS A 51 11.29 4.70 2.37
CA HIS A 51 11.42 6.04 1.79
C HIS A 51 10.63 7.09 2.58
N ILE A 52 9.36 6.82 2.88
CA ILE A 52 8.52 7.76 3.66
C ILE A 52 9.14 8.04 5.04
N SER A 53 9.73 7.03 5.69
CA SER A 53 10.36 7.17 7.00
C SER A 53 11.62 8.03 6.95
N GLN A 54 12.42 7.94 5.88
CA GLN A 54 13.60 8.79 5.70
C GLN A 54 13.21 10.27 5.56
N ASP A 55 12.12 10.55 4.87
CA ASP A 55 11.65 11.93 4.67
C ASP A 55 11.02 12.53 5.93
N LEU A 56 10.47 11.72 6.84
CA LEU A 56 10.00 12.18 8.15
C LEU A 56 11.11 12.78 9.02
N ASP A 57 12.34 12.33 8.86
CA ASP A 57 13.52 12.82 9.60
C ASP A 57 14.11 14.09 8.99
N SER A 58 13.70 14.45 7.76
CA SER A 58 14.05 15.73 7.14
C SER A 58 13.14 16.84 7.70
N GLY A 59 13.61 18.08 7.80
CA GLY A 59 12.92 19.21 8.47
C GLY A 59 11.63 19.72 7.81
N ILE A 60 10.71 18.82 7.46
CA ILE A 60 9.44 19.05 6.79
C ILE A 60 8.44 19.81 7.66
N ASN A 61 7.52 20.53 7.01
CA ASN A 61 6.44 21.21 7.72
C ASN A 61 5.47 20.22 8.40
N GLN A 62 4.76 20.69 9.42
CA GLN A 62 3.91 19.85 10.26
C GLN A 62 2.74 19.18 9.49
N SER A 63 2.21 19.83 8.44
CA SER A 63 1.11 19.28 7.64
C SER A 63 1.58 18.08 6.82
N PHE A 64 2.70 18.24 6.13
CA PHE A 64 3.32 17.18 5.34
C PHE A 64 3.72 15.99 6.22
N ARG A 65 4.28 16.27 7.40
CA ARG A 65 4.59 15.23 8.39
C ARG A 65 3.36 14.40 8.79
N ARG A 66 2.20 15.03 9.01
CA ARG A 66 0.97 14.31 9.36
C ARG A 66 0.50 13.40 8.24
N GLU A 67 0.59 13.88 7.00
CA GLU A 67 0.25 13.09 5.82
C GLU A 67 1.16 11.87 5.65
N LEU A 68 2.48 12.04 5.81
CA LEU A 68 3.43 10.93 5.78
C LEU A 68 3.17 9.92 6.91
N CYS A 69 2.91 10.38 8.14
CA CYS A 69 2.55 9.51 9.25
C CYS A 69 1.25 8.74 9.00
N PHE A 70 0.24 9.39 8.39
CA PHE A 70 -0.99 8.73 7.97
C PHE A 70 -0.68 7.59 7.01
N TRP A 71 0.15 7.82 5.99
CA TRP A 71 0.48 6.78 5.03
C TRP A 71 1.28 5.62 5.60
N ILE A 72 2.21 5.87 6.52
CA ILE A 72 2.89 4.80 7.25
C ILE A 72 1.87 3.92 7.98
N GLN A 73 0.92 4.54 8.68
CA GLN A 73 -0.10 3.81 9.44
C GLN A 73 -0.99 2.98 8.52
N VAL A 74 -1.46 3.56 7.42
CA VAL A 74 -2.35 2.88 6.47
C VAL A 74 -1.63 1.73 5.76
N ILE A 75 -0.42 1.96 5.22
CA ILE A 75 0.35 0.89 4.57
C ILE A 75 0.62 -0.24 5.56
N SER A 76 1.07 0.09 6.78
CA SER A 76 1.36 -0.91 7.82
C SER A 76 0.11 -1.72 8.19
N LYS A 77 -1.05 -1.06 8.28
CA LYS A 77 -2.34 -1.72 8.53
C LYS A 77 -2.74 -2.66 7.39
N GLU A 78 -2.55 -2.29 6.14
CA GLU A 78 -2.98 -3.17 5.04
C GLU A 78 -2.04 -4.36 4.81
N ILE A 79 -0.77 -4.26 5.22
CA ILE A 79 0.20 -5.35 5.01
C ILE A 79 0.40 -6.28 6.22
N HIS A 80 -0.07 -5.92 7.43
CA HIS A 80 0.34 -6.62 8.67
C HIS A 80 0.08 -8.14 8.70
N ASN A 81 -0.98 -8.61 8.03
CA ASN A 81 -1.36 -10.03 8.01
C ASN A 81 -0.72 -10.82 6.87
N ILE A 82 -0.30 -10.14 5.80
CA ILE A 82 0.22 -10.79 4.59
C ILE A 82 1.43 -11.71 4.92
N PRO A 83 2.44 -11.30 5.72
CA PRO A 83 3.60 -12.16 5.99
C PRO A 83 3.24 -13.51 6.62
N GLU A 84 2.33 -13.50 7.59
CA GLU A 84 1.89 -14.74 8.25
C GLU A 84 1.14 -15.64 7.27
N LYS A 85 0.25 -15.08 6.45
CA LYS A 85 -0.49 -15.86 5.44
C LYS A 85 0.40 -16.47 4.37
N LEU A 86 1.40 -15.73 3.91
CA LEU A 86 2.39 -16.26 2.96
C LEU A 86 3.22 -17.40 3.60
N HIS A 87 3.60 -17.24 4.88
CA HIS A 87 4.36 -18.24 5.61
C HIS A 87 3.55 -19.53 5.84
N LEU A 88 2.29 -19.39 6.24
CA LEU A 88 1.38 -20.51 6.53
C LEU A 88 0.72 -21.09 5.28
N ARG A 89 0.95 -20.51 4.10
CA ARG A 89 0.24 -20.83 2.85
C ARG A 89 -1.28 -20.71 3.01
N ASP A 90 -1.74 -19.72 3.79
CA ASP A 90 -3.16 -19.46 4.02
C ASP A 90 -3.71 -18.48 2.97
N ILE A 91 -4.64 -18.95 2.15
CA ILE A 91 -5.30 -18.13 1.12
C ILE A 91 -6.53 -17.40 1.64
N THR A 92 -6.96 -17.67 2.87
CA THR A 92 -8.18 -17.13 3.46
C THR A 92 -8.11 -15.61 3.52
N PHE A 93 -8.96 -14.92 2.75
CA PHE A 93 -8.95 -13.46 2.56
C PHE A 93 -7.64 -12.86 1.99
N LEU A 94 -6.65 -13.68 1.58
CA LEU A 94 -5.37 -13.17 1.07
C LEU A 94 -5.55 -12.28 -0.16
N ARG A 95 -6.50 -12.63 -1.04
CA ARG A 95 -6.86 -11.81 -2.20
C ARG A 95 -7.34 -10.41 -1.82
N GLU A 96 -8.20 -10.31 -0.81
CA GLU A 96 -8.75 -9.05 -0.34
C GLU A 96 -7.67 -8.19 0.31
N GLU A 97 -6.78 -8.80 1.10
CA GLU A 97 -5.66 -8.10 1.70
C GLU A 97 -4.65 -7.59 0.65
N ILE A 98 -4.34 -8.40 -0.36
CA ILE A 98 -3.51 -7.99 -1.51
C ILE A 98 -4.19 -6.83 -2.25
N TYR A 99 -5.49 -6.92 -2.50
CA TYR A 99 -6.26 -5.85 -3.15
C TYR A 99 -6.15 -4.52 -2.39
N ASN A 100 -6.40 -4.55 -1.08
CA ASN A 100 -6.36 -3.36 -0.24
C ASN A 100 -4.94 -2.76 -0.18
N ALA A 101 -3.93 -3.61 -0.01
CA ALA A 101 -2.54 -3.17 0.03
C ALA A 101 -2.10 -2.52 -1.29
N ILE A 102 -2.39 -3.14 -2.45
CA ILE A 102 -2.05 -2.56 -3.76
C ILE A 102 -2.80 -1.24 -3.97
N SER A 103 -4.08 -1.17 -3.60
CA SER A 103 -4.89 0.07 -3.74
C SER A 103 -4.27 1.22 -2.95
N VAL A 104 -3.85 0.97 -1.71
CA VAL A 104 -3.12 1.95 -0.90
C VAL A 104 -1.81 2.35 -1.55
N LEU A 105 -0.98 1.39 -1.97
CA LEU A 105 0.34 1.70 -2.57
C LEU A 105 0.21 2.51 -3.87
N TYR A 106 -0.79 2.23 -4.69
CA TYR A 106 -1.06 2.99 -5.92
C TYR A 106 -1.56 4.40 -5.59
N SER A 107 -2.42 4.54 -4.59
CA SER A 107 -2.89 5.85 -4.11
C SER A 107 -1.73 6.71 -3.61
N VAL A 108 -0.80 6.11 -2.85
CA VAL A 108 0.44 6.75 -2.39
C VAL A 108 1.30 7.17 -3.59
N LYS A 109 1.45 6.30 -4.60
CA LYS A 109 2.23 6.59 -5.81
C LYS A 109 1.67 7.75 -6.62
N GLN A 110 0.35 7.83 -6.75
CA GLN A 110 -0.33 8.89 -7.51
C GLN A 110 -0.19 10.28 -6.86
N ARG A 111 -0.06 10.35 -5.52
CA ARG A 111 0.10 11.62 -4.81
C ARG A 111 1.41 12.35 -5.15
N LYS A 112 2.39 11.67 -5.74
CA LYS A 112 3.67 12.27 -6.18
C LYS A 112 4.29 13.18 -5.11
N PHE A 113 4.51 12.64 -3.90
CA PHE A 113 5.22 13.38 -2.85
C PHE A 113 6.54 13.91 -3.42
N GLU A 114 6.76 15.22 -3.33
CA GLU A 114 7.98 15.83 -3.82
C GLU A 114 9.20 15.18 -3.14
N GLY A 115 10.09 14.60 -3.94
CA GLY A 115 11.31 13.94 -3.45
C GLY A 115 11.16 12.47 -3.04
N ILE A 116 9.95 11.96 -2.80
CA ILE A 116 9.76 10.57 -2.35
C ILE A 116 9.54 9.66 -3.56
N LYS A 117 10.49 8.75 -3.80
CA LYS A 117 10.36 7.76 -4.87
C LYS A 117 9.48 6.60 -4.42
N ILE A 118 8.20 6.64 -4.76
CA ILE A 118 7.28 5.53 -4.51
C ILE A 118 7.44 4.48 -5.63
N SER A 119 7.95 3.31 -5.29
CA SER A 119 8.13 2.19 -6.23
C SER A 119 7.03 1.15 -6.03
N THR A 120 6.40 0.76 -7.13
CA THR A 120 5.45 -0.36 -7.20
C THR A 120 5.84 -1.32 -8.33
N ASN A 121 7.13 -1.34 -8.67
CA ASN A 121 7.64 -2.00 -9.86
C ASN A 121 7.46 -3.52 -9.80
N ARG A 122 7.53 -4.13 -8.61
CA ARG A 122 7.41 -5.59 -8.48
C ARG A 122 5.98 -6.02 -8.63
N ILE A 123 5.06 -5.29 -8.01
CA ILE A 123 3.62 -5.45 -8.23
C ILE A 123 3.31 -5.33 -9.73
N GLU A 124 3.83 -4.30 -10.40
CA GLU A 124 3.61 -4.11 -11.84
C GLU A 124 4.21 -5.20 -12.70
N LEU A 125 5.42 -5.70 -12.38
CA LEU A 125 6.05 -6.79 -13.11
C LEU A 125 5.27 -8.09 -12.95
N CYS A 126 4.82 -8.40 -11.73
CA CYS A 126 4.02 -9.58 -11.44
C CYS A 126 2.65 -9.51 -12.15
N LEU A 127 1.94 -8.38 -12.07
CA LEU A 127 0.67 -8.22 -12.77
C LEU A 127 0.85 -8.27 -14.30
N LYS A 128 1.95 -7.74 -14.85
CA LYS A 128 2.26 -7.85 -16.29
C LYS A 128 2.58 -9.27 -16.72
N SER A 129 3.29 -10.06 -15.92
CA SER A 129 3.56 -11.47 -16.27
C SER A 129 2.26 -12.27 -16.32
N VAL A 130 1.33 -12.00 -15.41
CA VAL A 130 0.06 -12.73 -15.39
C VAL A 130 -0.90 -12.26 -16.49
N CYS A 131 -1.08 -10.94 -16.68
CA CYS A 131 -2.04 -10.43 -17.66
C CYS A 131 -1.61 -10.59 -19.14
N ASN A 132 -0.32 -10.82 -19.43
CA ASN A 132 0.16 -11.08 -20.80
C ASN A 132 0.15 -12.58 -21.17
N THR A 133 -0.36 -13.45 -20.30
CA THR A 133 -0.44 -14.91 -20.54
C THR A 133 -1.79 -15.34 -21.17
N ILE A 134 -2.56 -14.39 -21.72
CA ILE A 134 -3.78 -14.60 -22.51
C ILE A 134 -3.54 -14.10 -23.93
#